data_AF-F5VFL7-F1
#
_entry.id   AF-F5VFL7-F1
#
_cell.length_a   1.000
_cell.length_b   1.000
_cell.length_c   1.000
_cell.angle_alpha   90.00
_cell.angle_beta   90.00
_cell.angle_gamma   90.00
#
_symmetry.space_group_name_H-M   'P 1'
#
loop_
_entity.id
_entity.type
_entity.pdbx_description
1 polymer ?
#
loop_
_entity_poly.entity_id
_entity_poly.type
_entity_poly.pdbx_seq_one_letter_code
_entity_poly.pdbx_strand_id
1 'polypeptide(L)'
;MINKKVRKTLDELDNNGVVYLEYLGYSTSEEDEEQSEKYQDEYETLLEAVVSKMEKDLDKSWSEIWLTLDYFGTDNNGKGWYVKLRDDNNDYYFGLTDVLTSTDYVKNIELD
;
A
#
# COMPACT_ATOMS: atom_id res chain seq x y z
N MET A 1 13.07 8.57 -6.63
CA MET A 1 13.76 8.40 -5.33
C MET A 1 12.70 8.43 -4.24
N ILE A 2 12.68 7.46 -3.33
CA ILE A 2 11.65 7.34 -2.28
C ILE A 2 11.75 8.53 -1.30
N ASN A 3 10.60 9.10 -0.94
CA ASN A 3 10.48 10.20 0.03
C ASN A 3 11.10 9.82 1.39
N LYS A 4 11.79 10.75 2.04
CA LYS A 4 12.38 10.55 3.38
C LYS A 4 11.35 10.15 4.44
N LYS A 5 10.11 10.68 4.37
CA LYS A 5 9.02 10.32 5.28
C LYS A 5 8.67 8.84 5.13
N VAL A 6 8.43 8.38 3.89
CA VAL A 6 8.16 6.96 3.57
C VAL A 6 9.28 6.05 4.05
N ARG A 7 10.55 6.40 3.81
CA ARG A 7 11.68 5.60 4.30
C ARG A 7 11.67 5.45 5.81
N LYS A 8 11.45 6.54 6.55
CA LYS A 8 11.37 6.50 8.02
C LYS A 8 10.21 5.62 8.48
N THR A 9 9.05 5.72 7.83
CA THR A 9 7.88 4.86 8.12
C THR A 9 8.24 3.38 7.93
N LEU A 10 8.87 3.00 6.82
CA LEU A 10 9.28 1.62 6.58
C LEU A 10 10.31 1.14 7.62
N ASP A 11 11.31 1.95 7.93
CA ASP A 11 12.30 1.63 8.97
C ASP A 11 11.62 1.42 10.34
N GLU A 12 10.60 2.23 10.68
CA GLU A 12 9.85 2.13 11.93
C GLU A 12 9.03 0.84 12.00
N LEU A 13 8.35 0.47 10.92
CA LEU A 13 7.60 -0.77 10.82
C LEU A 13 8.52 -2.00 10.93
N ASP A 14 9.64 -2.00 10.20
CA ASP A 14 10.63 -3.07 10.22
C ASP A 14 11.25 -3.25 11.62
N ASN A 15 11.62 -2.14 12.28
CA ASN A 15 12.20 -2.17 13.63
C ASN A 15 11.22 -2.68 14.70
N ASN A 16 9.91 -2.54 14.46
CA ASN A 16 8.86 -3.05 15.33
C ASN A 16 8.38 -4.46 14.96
N GLY A 17 8.97 -5.07 13.92
CA GLY A 17 8.62 -6.43 13.47
C GLY A 17 7.23 -6.50 12.82
N VAL A 18 6.73 -5.38 12.29
CA VAL A 18 5.45 -5.35 11.58
C VAL A 18 5.63 -6.01 10.22
N VAL A 19 4.75 -6.96 9.90
CA VAL A 19 4.79 -7.69 8.62
C VAL A 19 3.59 -7.45 7.72
N TYR A 20 2.56 -6.80 8.27
CA TYR A 20 1.27 -6.59 7.62
C TYR A 20 0.61 -5.31 8.17
N LEU A 21 0.03 -4.52 7.28
CA LEU A 21 -0.72 -3.31 7.58
C LEU A 21 -1.94 -3.22 6.64
N GLU A 22 -3.13 -3.20 7.22
CA GLU A 22 -4.38 -2.96 6.51
C GLU A 22 -5.10 -1.74 7.05
N TYR A 23 -5.98 -1.15 6.24
CA TYR A 23 -6.77 -0.01 6.68
C TYR A 23 -7.79 -0.43 7.75
N LEU A 24 -7.81 0.32 8.85
CA LEU A 24 -8.86 0.23 9.85
C LEU A 24 -10.13 0.90 9.33
N GLY A 25 -10.91 0.15 8.56
CA GLY A 25 -12.32 0.50 8.29
C GLY A 25 -13.17 0.32 9.55
N TYR A 26 -14.35 0.95 9.59
CA TYR A 26 -15.33 0.69 10.65
C TYR A 26 -15.80 -0.78 10.57
N SER A 27 -15.21 -1.65 11.39
CA SER A 27 -15.73 -3.00 11.60
C SER A 27 -16.92 -2.95 12.56
N THR A 28 -18.02 -3.58 12.18
CA THR A 28 -19.23 -3.70 13.00
C THR A 28 -19.39 -5.07 13.63
N SER A 29 -18.39 -5.96 13.52
CA SER A 29 -18.45 -7.32 14.06
C SER A 29 -17.34 -7.58 15.05
N GLU A 30 -17.73 -7.99 16.26
CA GLU A 30 -16.89 -8.35 17.42
C GLU A 30 -16.01 -9.60 17.21
N GLU A 31 -15.40 -9.78 16.04
CA GLU A 31 -14.42 -10.84 15.75
C GLU A 31 -13.11 -10.30 15.16
N ASP A 32 -12.74 -9.06 15.52
CA ASP A 32 -11.46 -8.50 15.13
C ASP A 32 -10.38 -8.87 16.16
N GLU A 33 -9.42 -9.69 15.74
CA GLU A 33 -8.07 -9.74 16.34
C GLU A 33 -7.64 -8.31 16.66
N GLU A 34 -7.06 -8.03 17.84
CA GLU A 34 -6.70 -6.67 18.32
C GLU A 34 -6.19 -5.72 17.22
N GLN A 35 -7.10 -5.10 16.48
CA GLN A 35 -6.81 -4.19 15.39
C GLN A 35 -6.59 -2.83 16.03
N SER A 36 -5.38 -2.61 16.51
CA SER A 36 -5.02 -1.37 17.16
C SER A 36 -4.72 -0.29 16.13
N GLU A 37 -5.18 0.95 16.36
CA GLU A 37 -4.78 2.17 15.64
C GLU A 37 -3.26 2.47 15.68
N LYS A 38 -2.48 1.59 16.32
CA LYS A 38 -1.04 1.72 16.61
C LYS A 38 -0.18 2.04 15.39
N TYR A 39 -0.63 1.74 14.17
CA TYR A 39 0.09 2.03 12.92
C TYR A 39 -0.74 2.77 11.86
N GLN A 40 -1.79 3.48 12.26
CA GLN A 40 -2.66 4.20 11.33
C GLN A 40 -1.91 5.31 10.59
N ASP A 41 -1.07 6.08 11.27
CA ASP A 41 -0.27 7.17 10.68
C ASP A 41 0.73 6.63 9.64
N GLU A 42 1.31 5.46 9.89
CA GLU A 42 2.20 4.75 8.99
C GLU A 42 1.44 4.27 7.76
N TYR A 43 0.28 3.63 7.96
CA TYR A 43 -0.59 3.21 6.86
C TYR A 43 -0.97 4.38 5.96
N GLU A 44 -1.45 5.48 6.54
CA GLU A 44 -1.85 6.69 5.80
C GLU A 44 -0.68 7.31 5.04
N THR A 45 0.51 7.30 5.62
CA THR A 45 1.73 7.78 4.96
C THR A 45 2.10 6.93 3.74
N LEU A 46 1.94 5.61 3.81
CA LEU A 46 2.18 4.72 2.69
C LEU A 46 1.09 4.85 1.62
N LEU A 47 -0.18 4.93 2.04
CA LEU A 47 -1.33 5.16 1.16
C LEU A 47 -1.17 6.45 0.35
N GLU A 48 -0.91 7.58 1.02
CA GLU A 48 -0.72 8.88 0.36
C GLU A 48 0.40 8.80 -0.70
N ALA A 49 1.49 8.12 -0.38
CA ALA A 49 2.62 7.97 -1.29
C ALA A 49 2.30 7.11 -2.51
N VAL A 50 1.60 5.99 -2.33
CA VAL A 50 1.17 5.12 -3.44
C VAL A 50 0.14 5.83 -4.30
N VAL A 51 -0.91 6.38 -3.70
CA VAL A 51 -1.97 7.09 -4.42
C VAL A 51 -1.39 8.25 -5.25
N SER A 52 -0.63 9.14 -4.63
CA SER A 52 -0.03 10.29 -5.33
C SER A 52 0.87 9.86 -6.49
N LYS A 53 1.55 8.71 -6.35
CA LYS A 53 2.42 8.18 -7.40
C LYS A 53 1.61 7.59 -8.54
N MET A 54 0.58 6.81 -8.24
CA MET A 54 -0.29 6.19 -9.24
C MET A 54 -1.09 7.23 -10.00
N GLU A 55 -1.66 8.22 -9.32
CA GLU A 55 -2.38 9.32 -9.98
C GLU A 55 -1.50 10.05 -11.00
N LYS A 56 -0.26 10.32 -10.60
CA LYS A 56 0.73 10.96 -11.48
C LYS A 56 1.14 10.09 -12.66
N ASP A 57 1.37 8.79 -12.44
CA ASP A 57 1.86 7.91 -13.50
C ASP A 57 0.78 7.52 -14.50
N LEU A 58 -0.47 7.44 -14.03
CA LEU A 58 -1.65 7.11 -14.84
C LEU A 58 -2.32 8.34 -15.45
N ASP A 59 -1.94 9.55 -15.02
CA ASP A 59 -2.59 10.81 -15.40
C ASP A 59 -4.11 10.78 -15.16
N LYS A 60 -4.51 10.23 -14.00
CA LYS A 60 -5.89 10.01 -13.56
C LYS A 60 -5.99 10.27 -12.06
N SER A 61 -7.15 10.72 -11.56
CA SER A 61 -7.39 10.75 -10.12
C SER A 61 -7.60 9.34 -9.56
N TRP A 62 -7.36 9.14 -8.26
CA TRP A 62 -7.54 7.84 -7.61
C TRP A 62 -8.97 7.31 -7.76
N SER A 63 -9.96 8.19 -7.69
CA SER A 63 -11.37 7.88 -7.95
C SER A 63 -11.67 7.39 -9.37
N GLU A 64 -10.79 7.66 -10.34
CA GLU A 64 -10.94 7.22 -11.74
C GLU A 64 -10.11 5.98 -12.07
N ILE A 65 -9.19 5.59 -11.19
CA ILE A 65 -8.33 4.41 -11.36
C ILE A 65 -9.11 3.12 -11.01
N TRP A 66 -10.24 3.22 -10.29
CA TRP A 66 -11.10 2.10 -9.88
C TRP A 66 -10.36 0.95 -9.17
N LEU A 67 -9.22 1.27 -8.54
CA LEU A 67 -8.48 0.35 -7.70
C LEU A 67 -8.76 0.64 -6.22
N THR A 68 -8.84 -0.43 -5.46
CA THR A 68 -8.83 -0.39 -3.98
C THR A 68 -7.46 -0.84 -3.50
N LEU A 69 -6.89 -0.10 -2.53
CA LEU A 69 -5.73 -0.58 -1.78
C LEU A 69 -6.22 -1.51 -0.67
N ASP A 70 -5.81 -2.77 -0.73
CA ASP A 70 -6.23 -3.82 0.23
C ASP A 70 -5.33 -3.77 1.47
N TYR A 71 -4.02 -4.02 1.29
CA TYR A 71 -3.05 -3.97 2.38
C TYR A 71 -1.62 -3.72 1.90
N PHE A 72 -0.74 -3.37 2.84
CA PHE A 72 0.71 -3.43 2.71
C PHE A 72 1.25 -4.63 3.48
N GLY A 73 2.25 -5.30 2.93
CA GLY A 73 2.85 -6.45 3.59
C GLY A 73 4.32 -6.60 3.27
N THR A 74 4.99 -7.44 4.02
CA THR A 74 6.34 -7.93 3.71
C THR A 74 6.27 -9.43 3.53
N ASP A 75 7.05 -9.98 2.59
CA ASP A 75 7.30 -11.41 2.64
C ASP A 75 8.21 -11.69 3.85
N ASN A 76 7.91 -12.72 4.64
CA ASN A 76 8.72 -13.12 5.82
C ASN A 76 10.19 -13.50 5.47
N ASN A 77 10.64 -13.24 4.24
CA ASN A 77 11.97 -13.48 3.70
C ASN A 77 12.80 -12.21 3.51
N GLY A 78 12.29 -11.02 3.88
CA GLY A 78 13.07 -9.79 3.95
C GLY A 78 13.39 -9.16 2.59
N LYS A 79 12.56 -9.37 1.56
CA LYS A 79 12.77 -8.79 0.23
C LYS A 79 12.11 -7.42 0.03
N GLY A 80 11.50 -6.87 1.08
CA GLY A 80 10.94 -5.53 1.13
C GLY A 80 9.41 -5.52 1.05
N TRP A 81 8.86 -4.35 1.34
CA TRP A 81 7.41 -4.14 1.38
C TRP A 81 6.78 -4.23 -0.01
N TYR A 82 5.57 -4.77 -0.06
CA TYR A 82 4.70 -4.79 -1.22
C TYR A 82 3.34 -4.18 -0.88
N VAL A 83 2.63 -3.75 -1.92
CA VAL A 83 1.25 -3.26 -1.85
C VAL A 83 0.36 -4.21 -2.65
N LYS A 84 -0.79 -4.57 -2.08
CA LYS A 84 -1.85 -5.27 -2.79
C LYS A 84 -2.95 -4.29 -3.20
N LEU A 85 -3.25 -4.27 -4.49
CA LEU A 85 -4.36 -3.52 -5.07
C LEU A 85 -5.38 -4.49 -5.66
N ARG A 86 -6.63 -4.06 -5.78
CA ARG A 86 -7.71 -4.87 -6.34
C ARG A 86 -8.64 -4.03 -7.22
N ASP A 87 -9.07 -4.61 -8.34
CA ASP A 87 -10.30 -4.20 -9.06
C ASP A 87 -11.37 -5.32 -8.96
N ASP A 88 -12.51 -5.16 -9.65
CA ASP A 88 -13.61 -6.13 -9.60
C ASP A 88 -13.23 -7.56 -10.04
N ASN A 89 -12.16 -7.72 -10.83
CA ASN A 89 -11.78 -8.96 -11.50
C ASN A 89 -10.37 -9.47 -11.13
N ASN A 90 -9.48 -8.59 -10.64
CA ASN A 90 -8.05 -8.85 -10.50
C ASN A 90 -7.49 -8.40 -9.15
N ASP A 91 -6.56 -9.21 -8.63
CA ASP A 91 -5.67 -8.84 -7.52
C ASP A 91 -4.28 -8.54 -8.10
N TYR A 92 -3.72 -7.38 -7.75
CA TYR A 92 -2.40 -6.92 -8.17
C TYR A 92 -1.44 -6.85 -6.99
N TYR A 93 -0.22 -7.35 -7.19
CA TYR A 93 0.83 -7.33 -6.17
C TYR A 93 2.06 -6.63 -6.73
N PHE A 94 2.43 -5.51 -6.11
CA PHE A 94 3.58 -4.71 -6.53
C PHE A 94 4.56 -4.50 -5.40
N GLY A 95 5.86 -4.62 -5.69
CA GLY A 95 6.89 -4.15 -4.78
C GLY A 95 6.70 -2.66 -4.53
N LEU A 96 6.64 -2.23 -3.26
CA LEU A 96 6.39 -0.84 -2.91
C LEU A 96 7.49 0.08 -3.46
N THR A 97 8.74 -0.39 -3.44
CA THR A 97 9.86 0.33 -4.06
C THR A 97 9.67 0.51 -5.57
N ASP A 98 9.14 -0.50 -6.26
CA ASP A 98 8.92 -0.43 -7.71
C ASP A 98 7.84 0.59 -8.05
N VAL A 99 6.72 0.59 -7.31
CA VAL A 99 5.67 1.60 -7.45
C VAL A 99 6.24 3.01 -7.25
N LEU A 100 6.99 3.22 -6.17
CA LEU A 100 7.48 4.55 -5.77
C LEU A 100 8.63 5.08 -6.63
N THR A 101 9.28 4.23 -7.45
CA THR A 101 10.50 4.63 -8.19
C THR A 101 10.46 4.39 -9.69
N SER A 102 9.57 3.53 -10.17
CA SER A 102 9.38 3.22 -11.59
C SER A 102 7.98 3.63 -12.07
N THR A 103 7.73 3.45 -13.36
CA THR A 103 6.40 3.48 -13.99
C THR A 103 6.06 2.13 -14.63
N ASP A 104 6.96 1.14 -14.59
CA ASP A 104 6.76 -0.14 -15.27
C ASP A 104 5.59 -0.95 -14.70
N TYR A 105 5.29 -0.79 -13.41
CA TYR A 105 4.18 -1.48 -12.76
C TYR A 105 2.83 -1.15 -13.41
N VAL A 106 2.67 0.05 -13.99
CA VAL A 106 1.46 0.48 -14.69
C VAL A 106 1.08 -0.46 -15.84
N LYS A 107 2.07 -1.07 -16.51
CA LYS A 107 1.83 -2.00 -17.62
C LYS A 107 1.12 -3.28 -17.19
N ASN A 108 1.11 -3.57 -15.90
CA ASN A 108 0.46 -4.73 -15.30
C ASN A 108 -0.92 -4.39 -14.74
N ILE A 109 -1.39 -3.14 -14.90
CA ILE A 109 -2.73 -2.73 -14.47
C ILE A 109 -3.61 -2.69 -15.72
N GLU A 110 -4.67 -3.48 -15.72
CA GLU A 110 -5.69 -3.44 -16.77
C GLU A 110 -6.72 -2.38 -16.39
N LEU A 111 -6.58 -1.18 -16.95
CA LEU A 111 -7.55 -0.11 -16.78
C LEU A 111 -8.54 -0.16 -17.95
N ASP A 112 -9.83 -0.32 -17.63
CA ASP A 112 -10.94 -0.21 -18.57
C ASP A 112 -11.20 1.25 -19.01
#